data_AF-A0A0G2I5Y6-F1
#
_entry.id   AF-A0A0G2I5Y6-F1
#
_cell.length_a   1.000
_cell.length_b   1.000
_cell.length_c   1.000
_cell.angle_alpha   90.00
_cell.angle_beta   90.00
_cell.angle_gamma   90.00
#
_symmetry.space_group_name_H-M   'P 1'
#
loop_
_entity.id
_entity.type
_entity.pdbx_description
1 polymer ?
#
loop_
_entity_poly.entity_id
_entity_poly.type
_entity_poly.pdbx_seq_one_letter_code
_entity_poly.pdbx_strand_id
1 'polypeptide(L)'
;MAASNTKPFPISNGMRSFWHTEPDALENHRSTESLPSECDILIIGAGYAGVSTAYHILLDNPSPPSVVILEARQACFGATGRNGKSLF
;
A
#
# COMPACT_ATOMS: atom_id res chain seq x y z
N MET A 1 14.20 7.66 -32.84
CA MET A 1 13.07 7.82 -31.91
C MET A 1 13.56 7.45 -30.53
N ALA A 2 13.73 8.42 -29.63
CA ALA A 2 14.19 8.15 -28.27
C ALA A 2 13.03 7.54 -27.46
N ALA A 3 13.26 6.39 -26.83
CA ALA A 3 12.29 5.80 -25.92
C ALA A 3 12.00 6.80 -24.79
N SER A 4 10.71 7.08 -24.55
CA SER A 4 10.27 7.85 -23.39
C SER A 4 10.87 7.24 -22.14
N ASN A 5 11.75 7.98 -21.46
CA ASN A 5 12.46 7.55 -20.24
C ASN A 5 11.54 7.51 -19.00
N THR A 6 10.23 7.40 -19.22
CA THR A 6 9.23 7.27 -18.17
C THR A 6 9.30 5.84 -17.64
N LYS A 7 10.09 5.65 -16.58
CA LYS A 7 9.99 4.46 -15.74
C LYS A 7 8.52 4.22 -15.40
N PRO A 8 8.03 2.97 -15.28
CA PRO A 8 6.61 2.65 -15.04
C PRO A 8 6.14 2.98 -13.62
N PHE A 9 6.79 3.93 -12.95
CA PHE A 9 6.49 4.33 -11.60
C PHE A 9 5.52 5.51 -11.59
N PRO A 10 4.75 5.67 -10.51
CA PRO A 10 3.91 6.83 -10.35
C PRO A 10 4.75 8.12 -10.39
N ILE A 11 4.18 9.20 -10.91
CA ILE A 11 4.84 10.52 -10.90
C ILE A 11 5.19 10.95 -9.47
N SER A 12 6.31 11.67 -9.33
CA SER A 12 6.70 12.30 -8.08
C SER A 12 5.65 13.34 -7.65
N ASN A 13 5.54 13.56 -6.33
CA ASN A 13 4.63 14.55 -5.75
C ASN A 13 3.17 14.42 -6.22
N GLY A 14 2.63 13.20 -6.24
CA GLY A 14 1.22 12.97 -6.52
C GLY A 14 0.32 13.78 -5.58
N MET A 15 -0.86 14.21 -6.05
CA MET A 15 -1.77 15.02 -5.24
C MET A 15 -2.20 14.30 -3.96
N ARG A 16 -1.94 14.92 -2.81
CA ARG A 16 -2.43 14.44 -1.51
C ARG A 16 -3.96 14.55 -1.47
N SER A 17 -4.62 13.55 -0.91
CA SER A 17 -6.07 13.59 -0.74
C SER A 17 -6.46 14.25 0.58
N PHE A 18 -7.74 14.56 0.72
CA PHE A 18 -8.30 15.09 1.97
C PHE A 18 -8.00 14.17 3.16
N TRP A 19 -8.17 12.84 3.01
CA TRP A 19 -7.90 11.86 4.08
C TRP A 19 -6.44 11.77 4.51
N HIS A 20 -5.52 12.34 3.73
CA HIS A 20 -4.11 12.41 4.06
C HIS A 20 -3.71 13.78 4.62
N THR A 21 -4.61 14.76 4.81
CA THR A 21 -4.18 16.08 5.32
C THR A 21 -3.64 16.02 6.75
N GLU A 22 -4.17 15.09 7.55
CA GLU A 22 -3.70 14.80 8.90
C GLU A 22 -2.87 13.50 8.87
N PRO A 23 -1.58 13.55 9.22
CA PRO A 23 -0.73 12.37 9.20
C PRO A 23 -1.17 11.32 10.23
N ASP A 24 -1.27 10.07 9.80
CA ASP A 24 -1.48 8.92 10.69
C ASP A 24 -0.16 8.16 10.93
N ALA A 25 -0.04 7.51 12.09
CA ALA A 25 1.15 6.72 12.44
C ALA A 25 1.45 5.60 11.42
N LEU A 26 0.42 5.10 10.72
CA LEU A 26 0.54 4.04 9.72
C LEU A 26 0.78 4.55 8.30
N GLU A 27 0.67 5.86 8.04
CA GLU A 27 0.76 6.44 6.70
C GLU A 27 2.08 6.05 6.00
N ASN A 28 3.20 6.11 6.74
CA ASN A 28 4.54 5.73 6.27
C ASN A 28 5.11 4.53 7.03
N HIS A 29 4.25 3.70 7.63
CA HIS A 29 4.72 2.57 8.43
C HIS A 29 5.48 1.58 7.55
N ARG A 30 6.66 1.21 8.02
CA ARG A 30 7.54 0.24 7.41
C ARG A 30 7.96 -0.76 8.47
N SER A 31 7.51 -1.99 8.34
CA SER A 31 7.76 -3.04 9.34
C SER A 31 9.20 -3.56 9.32
N THR A 32 9.92 -3.42 8.19
CA THR A 32 11.31 -3.90 8.04
C THR A 32 12.19 -2.91 7.26
N GLU A 33 13.45 -2.77 7.66
CA GLU A 33 14.41 -1.86 6.99
C GLU A 33 14.95 -2.40 5.66
N SER A 34 14.89 -3.72 5.45
CA SER A 34 15.19 -4.37 4.18
C SER A 34 14.01 -5.25 3.77
N LEU A 35 13.83 -5.43 2.47
CA LEU A 35 12.84 -6.37 1.96
C LEU A 35 13.32 -7.80 2.22
N PRO A 36 12.44 -8.71 2.66
CA PRO A 36 12.78 -10.12 2.74
C PRO A 36 13.10 -10.65 1.33
N SER A 37 14.02 -11.61 1.24
CA SER A 37 14.43 -12.22 -0.03
C SER A 37 13.33 -13.09 -0.66
N GLU A 38 12.42 -13.59 0.17
CA GLU A 38 11.32 -14.46 -0.22
C GLU A 38 10.08 -14.19 0.65
N CYS A 39 8.92 -14.52 0.10
CA CYS A 39 7.65 -14.57 0.81
C CYS A 39 6.71 -15.50 0.07
N ASP A 40 5.73 -16.06 0.77
CA ASP A 40 4.71 -16.94 0.18
C ASP A 40 3.70 -16.12 -0.65
N ILE A 41 3.36 -14.90 -0.18
CA ILE A 41 2.39 -14.03 -0.82
C ILE A 41 2.91 -12.59 -0.88
N LEU A 42 2.97 -12.04 -2.10
CA LEU A 42 3.29 -10.63 -2.36
C LEU A 42 2.03 -9.87 -2.81
N ILE A 43 1.65 -8.84 -2.07
CA ILE A 43 0.54 -7.94 -2.38
C ILE A 43 1.11 -6.60 -2.85
N ILE A 44 0.70 -6.16 -4.04
CA ILE A 44 1.09 -4.86 -4.60
C ILE A 44 -0.05 -3.86 -4.40
N GLY A 45 0.20 -2.87 -3.54
CA GLY A 45 -0.72 -1.79 -3.17
C GLY A 45 -1.32 -1.97 -1.77
N ALA A 46 -1.05 -1.01 -0.88
CA ALA A 46 -1.61 -0.95 0.48
C ALA A 46 -2.90 -0.11 0.51
N GLY A 47 -3.77 -0.33 -0.48
CA GLY A 47 -5.15 0.17 -0.48
C GLY A 47 -6.09 -0.79 0.23
N TYR A 48 -7.38 -0.43 0.28
CA TYR A 48 -8.43 -1.22 0.91
C TYR A 48 -8.46 -2.68 0.42
N ALA A 49 -8.34 -2.90 -0.89
CA ALA A 49 -8.31 -4.24 -1.47
C ALA A 49 -7.11 -5.05 -0.97
N GLY A 50 -5.88 -4.52 -1.08
CA GLY A 50 -4.67 -5.23 -0.68
C GLY A 50 -4.62 -5.52 0.82
N VAL A 51 -4.99 -4.54 1.65
CA VAL A 51 -5.05 -4.71 3.11
C VAL A 51 -6.15 -5.69 3.51
N SER A 52 -7.33 -5.63 2.88
CA SER A 52 -8.41 -6.58 3.12
C SER A 52 -8.01 -8.00 2.73
N THR A 53 -7.31 -8.17 1.61
CA THR A 53 -6.75 -9.48 1.23
C THR A 53 -5.78 -10.01 2.29
N ALA A 54 -4.81 -9.21 2.72
CA ALA A 54 -3.87 -9.60 3.77
C ALA A 54 -4.60 -9.94 5.08
N TYR A 55 -5.56 -9.11 5.48
CA TYR A 55 -6.38 -9.32 6.67
C TYR A 55 -7.08 -10.69 6.64
N HIS A 56 -7.76 -11.04 5.54
CA HIS A 56 -8.47 -12.32 5.45
C HIS A 56 -7.55 -13.53 5.28
N ILE A 57 -6.32 -13.36 4.80
CA ILE A 57 -5.31 -14.43 4.80
C ILE A 57 -4.87 -14.77 6.23
N LEU A 58 -4.74 -13.73 7.07
CA LEU A 58 -4.23 -13.84 8.43
C LEU A 58 -5.34 -14.14 9.46
N LEU A 59 -6.57 -13.70 9.20
CA LEU A 59 -7.70 -13.85 10.09
C LEU A 59 -7.98 -15.33 10.35
N ASP A 60 -8.03 -15.71 11.63
CA ASP A 60 -8.35 -17.06 12.12
C ASP A 60 -7.49 -18.18 11.50
N ASN A 61 -6.31 -17.85 10.97
CA ASN A 61 -5.38 -18.81 10.40
C ASN A 61 -4.31 -19.20 11.44
N PRO A 62 -4.32 -20.44 11.98
CA PRO A 62 -3.38 -20.87 13.01
C PRO A 62 -1.94 -21.07 12.50
N SER A 63 -1.74 -21.12 11.18
CA SER A 63 -0.41 -21.22 10.56
C SER A 63 -0.40 -20.38 9.28
N PRO A 64 -0.38 -19.04 9.41
CA PRO A 64 -0.48 -18.15 8.27
C PRO A 64 0.80 -18.19 7.41
N PRO A 65 0.67 -18.06 6.08
CA PRO A 65 1.82 -17.87 5.20
C PRO A 65 2.49 -16.52 5.47
N SER A 66 3.74 -16.37 5.03
CA SER A 66 4.43 -15.08 5.04
C SER A 66 3.84 -14.14 3.98
N VAL A 67 3.39 -12.96 4.41
CA VAL A 67 2.76 -11.95 3.53
C VAL A 67 3.58 -10.68 3.52
N VAL A 68 3.91 -10.18 2.33
CA VAL A 68 4.55 -8.88 2.11
C VAL A 68 3.59 -7.98 1.35
N ILE A 69 3.39 -6.75 1.84
CA ILE A 69 2.64 -5.71 1.13
C ILE A 69 3.62 -4.62 0.72
N LEU A 70 3.66 -4.28 -0.57
CA LEU A 70 4.46 -3.17 -1.09
C LEU A 70 3.55 -2.05 -1.59
N GLU A 71 3.81 -0.82 -1.15
CA GLU A 71 3.12 0.37 -1.60
C GLU A 71 4.13 1.34 -2.22
N ALA A 72 3.77 1.96 -3.34
CA ALA A 72 4.66 2.86 -4.08
C ALA A 72 4.78 4.24 -3.40
N ARG A 73 3.86 4.55 -2.49
CA ARG A 73 3.77 5.80 -1.73
C ARG A 73 3.38 5.49 -0.27
N GLN A 74 2.38 6.19 0.26
CA GLN A 74 1.81 5.98 1.58
C GLN A 74 0.64 5.00 1.56
N ALA A 75 0.37 4.35 2.70
CA ALA A 75 -0.81 3.52 2.87
C ALA A 75 -2.08 4.28 2.45
N CYS A 76 -3.03 3.60 1.78
CA CYS A 76 -4.25 4.22 1.27
C CYS A 76 -4.06 5.40 0.30
N PHE A 77 -2.87 5.67 -0.25
CA PHE A 77 -2.65 6.84 -1.12
C PHE A 77 -3.50 6.84 -2.40
N GLY A 78 -3.85 5.67 -2.94
CA GLY A 78 -4.57 5.50 -4.20
C GLY A 78 -6.06 5.86 -4.16
N ALA A 79 -6.91 5.01 -4.75
CA ALA A 79 -8.36 5.22 -4.76
C ALA A 79 -8.97 5.22 -3.35
N THR A 80 -8.43 4.41 -2.44
CA THR A 80 -8.90 4.29 -1.06
C THR A 80 -8.90 5.64 -0.32
N GLY A 81 -7.81 6.39 -0.40
CA GLY A 81 -7.72 7.72 0.19
C GLY A 81 -8.40 8.82 -0.61
N ARG A 82 -9.08 8.52 -1.73
CA ARG A 82 -9.83 9.51 -2.54
C ARG A 82 -11.32 9.21 -2.62
N ASN A 83 -11.83 8.42 -1.68
CA ASN A 83 -13.26 8.19 -1.57
C ASN A 83 -13.95 9.46 -1.05
N GLY A 84 -15.14 9.77 -1.57
CA GLY A 84 -15.87 11.01 -1.26
C GLY A 84 -16.66 10.99 0.05
N LYS A 85 -16.43 10.00 0.94
CA LYS A 85 -17.23 9.81 2.15
C LYS A 85 -16.37 9.83 3.40
N SER A 86 -16.79 10.64 4.36
CA SER A 86 -16.38 10.48 5.75
C SER A 86 -16.84 9.12 6.26
N LEU A 87 -15.99 8.43 7.02
CA LEU A 87 -16.43 7.34 7.90
C LEU A 87 -17.06 7.94 9.17
N PHE A 88 -17.99 8.90 9.01
CA PHE A 88 -18.91 9.43 10.02
C PHE A 88 -20.11 10.06 9.33
#